data_AF-W0TKA1-F1
#
_entry.id   AF-W0TKA1-F1
#
_cell.length_a   1.000
_cell.length_b   1.000
_cell.length_c   1.000
_cell.angle_alpha   90.00
_cell.angle_beta   90.00
_cell.angle_gamma   90.00
#
_symmetry.space_group_name_H-M   'P 1'
#
loop_
_entity.id
_entity.type
_entity.pdbx_description
1 polymer ?
#
loop_
_entity_poly.entity_id
_entity_poly.type
_entity_poly.pdbx_seq_one_letter_code
_entity_poly.pdbx_strand_id
1 'polypeptide(L)'
;MVVMNPNNWHWVDKNTLPWTNDYLERRFTNWQHSDDEYVFTVEKLNSCEGDSNVSQRKGKVICYFDLHLKFDAVLTKDGEEISRGVITVPEFMHDEDDFEVRFDSFGEHSALVKKLALEKLVSDLLAYQQDLIDSHSRDLQQ
;
A
#
# COMPACT_ATOMS: atom_id res chain seq x y z
N MET A 1 26.02 19.76 10.71
CA MET A 1 26.66 18.99 11.79
C MET A 1 26.03 17.61 11.75
N VAL A 2 26.70 16.63 11.13
CA VAL A 2 26.17 15.26 11.03
C VAL A 2 26.27 14.63 12.41
N VAL A 3 25.14 14.22 12.97
CA VAL A 3 25.11 13.41 14.18
C VAL A 3 25.51 12.01 13.77
N MET A 4 26.77 11.65 14.00
CA MET A 4 27.26 10.29 13.79
C MET A 4 26.58 9.38 14.83
N ASN A 5 25.98 8.27 14.42
CA ASN A 5 25.45 7.22 15.32
C ASN A 5 26.44 6.03 15.36
N PRO A 6 27.63 6.19 15.98
CA PRO A 6 28.64 5.14 15.99
C PRO A 6 28.07 3.86 16.60
N ASN A 7 28.28 2.74 15.90
CA ASN A 7 27.75 1.40 16.23
C ASN A 7 26.22 1.29 16.29
N ASN A 8 25.49 2.30 15.82
CA ASN A 8 24.04 2.29 15.74
C ASN A 8 23.34 2.01 17.10
N TRP A 9 23.90 2.58 18.18
CA TRP A 9 23.42 2.38 19.55
C TRP A 9 22.33 3.37 19.97
N HIS A 10 22.21 4.52 19.31
CA HIS A 10 21.09 5.43 19.51
C HIS A 10 19.91 4.99 18.63
N TRP A 11 18.72 5.01 19.22
CA TRP A 11 17.49 4.77 18.48
C TRP A 11 17.30 5.88 17.44
N VAL A 12 17.15 5.49 16.19
CA VAL A 12 16.74 6.38 15.10
C VAL A 12 15.32 5.97 14.75
N ASP A 13 14.38 6.90 14.84
CA ASP A 13 13.01 6.73 14.36
C ASP A 13 12.78 7.76 13.26
N LYS A 14 12.39 7.29 12.07
CA LYS A 14 12.08 8.14 10.92
C LYS A 14 10.62 7.93 10.56
N ASN A 15 9.84 9.01 10.64
CA ASN A 15 8.49 9.04 10.09
C ASN A 15 8.57 8.89 8.57
N THR A 16 7.97 7.83 8.05
CA THR A 16 7.93 7.47 6.63
C THR A 16 6.56 7.68 6.00
N LEU A 17 5.54 8.13 6.74
CA LEU A 17 4.19 8.36 6.23
C LEU A 17 4.14 9.23 4.96
N PRO A 18 4.92 10.33 4.82
CA PRO A 18 4.97 11.08 3.57
C PRO A 18 5.48 10.24 2.39
N TRP A 19 6.53 9.44 2.62
CA TRP A 19 7.09 8.54 1.60
C TRP A 19 6.09 7.44 1.23
N THR A 20 5.40 6.89 2.23
CA THR A 20 4.35 5.89 2.06
C THR A 20 3.22 6.39 1.18
N ASN A 21 2.74 7.62 1.41
CA ASN A 21 1.68 8.23 0.61
C ASN A 21 2.13 8.36 -0.85
N ASP A 22 3.30 8.96 -1.10
CA ASP A 22 3.91 9.08 -2.43
C ASP A 22 4.10 7.71 -3.11
N TYR A 23 4.58 6.71 -2.36
CA TYR A 23 4.82 5.36 -2.87
C TYR A 23 3.50 4.71 -3.30
N LEU A 24 2.49 4.72 -2.43
CA LEU A 24 1.19 4.10 -2.69
C LEU A 24 0.48 4.81 -3.84
N GLU A 25 0.52 6.14 -3.88
CA GLU A 25 -0.03 6.91 -4.99
C GLU A 25 0.63 6.48 -6.31
N ARG A 26 1.97 6.44 -6.39
CA ARG A 26 2.68 6.06 -7.61
C ARG A 26 2.49 4.59 -8.00
N ARG A 27 2.41 3.69 -7.02
CA ARG A 27 2.33 2.25 -7.24
C ARG A 27 0.93 1.82 -7.70
N PHE A 28 -0.12 2.44 -7.14
CA PHE A 28 -1.50 2.04 -7.35
C PHE A 28 -2.28 2.93 -8.31
N THR A 29 -1.82 4.14 -8.62
CA THR A 29 -2.45 4.98 -9.66
C THR A 29 -2.32 4.32 -11.02
N ASN A 30 -3.44 4.15 -11.71
CA ASN A 30 -3.55 3.38 -12.96
C ASN A 30 -3.13 1.90 -12.82
N TRP A 31 -3.14 1.34 -11.61
CA TRP A 31 -2.95 -0.10 -11.44
C TRP A 31 -4.13 -0.83 -12.06
N GLN A 32 -3.86 -1.82 -12.89
CA GLN A 32 -4.87 -2.53 -13.64
C GLN A 32 -4.72 -4.03 -13.47
N HIS A 33 -5.86 -4.71 -13.37
CA HIS A 33 -5.94 -6.15 -13.44
C HIS A 33 -7.12 -6.56 -14.30
N SER A 34 -6.85 -7.38 -15.32
CA SER A 34 -7.82 -7.76 -16.34
C SER A 34 -8.00 -9.26 -16.41
N ASP A 35 -9.24 -9.68 -16.62
CA ASP A 35 -9.61 -11.02 -17.08
C ASP A 35 -10.01 -10.96 -18.56
N ASP A 36 -10.57 -12.04 -19.13
CA ASP A 36 -10.93 -12.10 -20.56
C ASP A 36 -12.00 -11.06 -20.97
N GLU A 37 -12.86 -10.64 -20.04
CA GLU A 37 -14.01 -9.76 -20.31
C GLU A 37 -13.98 -8.42 -19.54
N TYR A 38 -13.30 -8.38 -18.39
CA TYR A 38 -13.40 -7.26 -17.45
C TYR A 38 -12.02 -6.71 -17.10
N VAL A 39 -11.89 -5.39 -17.04
CA VAL A 39 -10.68 -4.70 -16.59
C VAL A 39 -11.00 -3.87 -15.37
N PHE A 40 -10.38 -4.25 -14.25
CA PHE A 40 -10.42 -3.48 -13.00
C PHE A 40 -9.25 -2.50 -12.97
N THR A 41 -9.53 -1.23 -12.69
CA THR A 41 -8.53 -0.15 -12.64
C THR A 41 -8.65 0.62 -11.34
N VAL A 42 -7.56 0.78 -10.62
CA VAL A 42 -7.45 1.77 -9.53
C VAL A 42 -7.14 3.12 -10.16
N GLU A 43 -8.05 4.08 -10.04
CA GLU A 43 -7.88 5.42 -10.61
C GLU A 43 -6.86 6.22 -9.80
N LYS A 44 -6.99 6.21 -8.46
CA LYS A 44 -6.10 6.97 -7.56
C LYS A 44 -6.18 6.48 -6.11
N LEU A 45 -5.16 6.84 -5.34
CA LEU A 45 -5.20 6.85 -3.88
C LEU A 45 -6.07 8.03 -3.40
N ASN A 46 -7.10 7.76 -2.61
CA ASN A 46 -8.01 8.75 -2.06
C ASN A 46 -7.54 9.23 -0.67
N SER A 47 -7.22 8.29 0.22
CA SER A 47 -6.57 8.62 1.50
C SER A 47 -5.60 7.52 1.96
N CYS A 48 -4.54 7.96 2.64
CA CYS A 48 -3.59 7.12 3.35
C CYS A 48 -3.37 7.77 4.71
N GLU A 49 -3.97 7.19 5.75
CA GLU A 49 -3.99 7.72 7.11
C GLU A 49 -3.40 6.67 8.06
N GLY A 50 -2.87 7.11 9.20
CA GLY A 50 -2.25 6.23 10.19
C GLY A 50 -0.78 6.55 10.42
N ASP A 51 -0.01 5.56 10.84
CA ASP A 51 1.38 5.69 11.23
C ASP A 51 2.28 4.83 10.36
N SER A 52 3.43 5.37 9.96
CA SER A 52 4.47 4.61 9.29
C SER A 52 5.84 5.12 9.71
N ASN A 53 6.64 4.21 10.24
CA ASN A 53 7.96 4.50 10.78
C ASN A 53 8.96 3.42 10.37
N VAL A 54 10.20 3.85 10.16
CA VAL A 54 11.34 2.95 10.02
C VAL A 54 12.36 3.28 11.09
N SER A 55 12.87 2.24 11.73
CA SER A 55 13.90 2.34 12.77
C SER A 55 15.05 1.39 12.51
N GLN A 56 16.20 1.68 13.11
CA GLN A 56 17.37 0.80 13.06
C GLN A 56 17.70 0.30 14.46
N ARG A 57 17.73 -1.01 14.63
CA ARG A 57 18.05 -1.66 15.91
C ARG A 57 19.05 -2.78 15.70
N LYS A 58 20.17 -2.72 16.42
CA LYS A 58 21.26 -3.73 16.34
C LYS A 58 21.74 -3.98 14.90
N GLY A 59 21.84 -2.91 14.09
CA GLY A 59 22.26 -3.01 12.69
C GLY A 59 21.21 -3.58 11.73
N LYS A 60 20.00 -3.89 12.21
CA LYS A 60 18.86 -4.28 11.38
C LYS A 60 17.89 -3.12 11.23
N VAL A 61 17.40 -2.93 10.02
CA VAL A 61 16.29 -2.01 9.74
C VAL A 61 15.00 -2.75 10.05
N ILE A 62 14.14 -2.10 10.82
CA ILE A 62 12.80 -2.59 11.17
C ILE A 62 11.79 -1.52 10.75
N CYS A 63 10.62 -1.94 10.30
CA CYS A 63 9.51 -1.03 10.03
C CYS A 63 8.40 -1.28 11.04
N TYR A 64 7.58 -0.26 11.25
CA TYR A 64 6.29 -0.38 11.90
C TYR A 64 5.32 0.49 11.10
N PHE A 65 4.19 -0.06 10.69
CA PHE A 65 3.16 0.69 10.03
C PHE A 65 1.80 0.15 10.42
N ASP A 66 0.85 1.06 10.46
CA ASP A 66 -0.56 0.84 10.69
C ASP A 66 -1.29 1.88 9.85
N LEU A 67 -1.89 1.43 8.75
CA LEU A 67 -2.40 2.30 7.70
C LEU A 67 -3.85 1.97 7.38
N HIS A 68 -4.66 3.03 7.34
CA HIS A 68 -5.99 3.00 6.79
C HIS A 68 -5.94 3.59 5.37
N LEU A 69 -6.24 2.75 4.36
CA LEU A 69 -6.11 3.09 2.94
C LEU A 69 -7.47 3.14 2.26
N LYS A 70 -7.66 4.16 1.41
CA LYS A 70 -8.82 4.27 0.52
C LYS A 70 -8.37 4.54 -0.91
N PHE A 71 -8.92 3.79 -1.85
CA PHE A 71 -8.65 3.93 -3.28
C PHE A 71 -9.94 4.10 -4.05
N ASP A 72 -9.94 4.98 -5.06
CA ASP A 72 -11.04 5.07 -6.02
C ASP A 72 -10.73 4.14 -7.20
N ALA A 73 -11.70 3.34 -7.64
CA ALA A 73 -11.51 2.34 -8.67
C ALA A 73 -12.73 2.17 -9.58
N VAL A 74 -12.48 1.70 -10.79
CA VAL A 74 -13.49 1.48 -11.83
C VAL A 74 -13.36 0.08 -12.41
N LEU A 75 -14.50 -0.46 -12.83
CA LEU A 75 -14.59 -1.69 -13.60
C LEU A 75 -15.06 -1.32 -15.00
N THR A 76 -14.30 -1.76 -16.00
CA THR A 76 -14.64 -1.57 -17.41
C THR A 76 -14.85 -2.91 -18.09
N LYS A 77 -15.73 -2.93 -19.09
CA LYS A 77 -15.98 -4.07 -19.98
C LYS A 77 -16.04 -3.54 -21.40
N ASP A 78 -15.31 -4.17 -22.33
CA ASP A 78 -15.22 -3.73 -23.73
C ASP A 78 -14.81 -2.24 -23.89
N GLY A 79 -14.10 -1.68 -22.91
CA GLY A 79 -13.68 -0.28 -22.87
C GLY A 79 -14.70 0.71 -22.31
N GLU A 80 -15.89 0.27 -21.91
CA GLU A 80 -16.91 1.09 -21.25
C GLU A 80 -16.89 0.90 -19.73
N GLU A 81 -16.98 2.01 -18.96
CA GLU A 81 -17.13 1.97 -17.50
C GLU A 81 -18.51 1.41 -17.15
N ILE A 82 -18.53 0.22 -16.53
CA ILE A 82 -19.77 -0.46 -16.11
C ILE A 82 -20.02 -0.31 -14.61
N SER A 83 -18.99 -0.02 -13.82
CA SER A 83 -19.11 0.18 -12.38
C SER A 83 -17.96 1.02 -11.85
N ARG A 84 -18.23 1.75 -10.78
CA ARG A 84 -17.25 2.60 -10.08
C ARG A 84 -17.45 2.41 -8.59
N GLY A 85 -16.36 2.30 -7.85
CA GLY A 85 -16.41 2.05 -6.42
C GLY A 85 -15.17 2.50 -5.68
N VAL A 86 -15.18 2.22 -4.38
CA VAL A 86 -14.11 2.57 -3.46
C VAL A 86 -13.60 1.29 -2.82
N ILE A 87 -12.28 1.13 -2.79
CA ILE A 87 -11.61 0.06 -2.05
C ILE A 87 -11.17 0.64 -0.72
N THR A 88 -11.52 0.01 0.39
CA THR A 88 -11.05 0.40 1.72
C THR A 88 -10.28 -0.76 2.34
N VAL A 89 -9.04 -0.48 2.76
CA VAL A 89 -8.26 -1.36 3.63
C VAL A 89 -8.23 -0.69 5.00
N PRO A 90 -9.08 -1.12 5.94
CA PRO A 90 -9.26 -0.42 7.20
C PRO A 90 -8.02 -0.48 8.08
N GLU A 91 -7.34 -1.63 8.08
CA GLU A 91 -6.18 -1.94 8.90
C GLU A 91 -5.15 -2.65 8.01
N PHE A 92 -4.11 -1.93 7.59
CA PHE A 92 -2.96 -2.49 6.90
C PHE A 92 -1.75 -2.35 7.81
N MET A 93 -1.43 -3.43 8.52
CA MET A 93 -0.45 -3.43 9.60
C MET A 93 0.81 -4.24 9.28
N HIS A 94 1.89 -3.87 9.96
CA HIS A 94 3.09 -4.69 10.02
C HIS A 94 2.79 -6.03 10.71
N ASP A 95 3.35 -7.12 10.16
CA ASP A 95 3.21 -8.52 10.65
C ASP A 95 1.83 -9.18 10.41
N GLU A 96 0.95 -8.57 9.61
CA GLU A 96 -0.31 -9.20 9.16
C GLU A 96 -0.33 -9.41 7.64
N ASP A 97 -0.44 -10.68 7.24
CA ASP A 97 -0.58 -11.07 5.83
C ASP A 97 -2.06 -11.25 5.41
N ASP A 98 -2.96 -11.39 6.37
CA ASP A 98 -4.40 -11.63 6.18
C ASP A 98 -5.19 -10.44 6.76
N PHE A 99 -5.31 -9.39 5.95
CA PHE A 99 -6.04 -8.17 6.31
C PHE A 99 -7.32 -8.04 5.48
N GLU A 100 -8.29 -7.30 6.03
CA GLU A 100 -9.58 -7.10 5.39
C GLU A 100 -9.47 -6.11 4.23
N VAL A 101 -10.08 -6.44 3.09
CA VAL A 101 -10.26 -5.51 1.97
C VAL A 101 -11.74 -5.40 1.63
N ARG A 102 -12.29 -4.19 1.78
CA ARG A 102 -13.69 -3.87 1.45
C ARG A 102 -13.78 -3.26 0.06
N PHE A 103 -14.76 -3.71 -0.70
CA PHE A 103 -15.11 -3.16 -2.01
C PHE A 103 -16.52 -2.58 -1.93
N ASP A 104 -16.60 -1.26 -1.86
CA ASP A 104 -17.84 -0.53 -1.70
C ASP A 104 -18.28 0.11 -3.02
N SER A 105 -19.58 0.31 -3.17
CA SER A 105 -20.21 1.03 -4.31
C SER A 105 -20.13 0.34 -5.69
N PHE A 106 -19.65 -0.90 -5.80
CA PHE A 106 -19.64 -1.66 -7.07
C PHE A 106 -20.99 -2.29 -7.48
N GLY A 107 -22.05 -2.12 -6.68
CA GLY A 107 -23.38 -2.66 -6.95
C GLY A 107 -23.40 -4.17 -7.19
N GLU A 108 -24.03 -4.59 -8.29
CA GLU A 108 -24.14 -6.00 -8.69
C GLU A 108 -22.79 -6.65 -9.07
N HIS A 109 -21.76 -5.84 -9.35
CA HIS A 109 -20.43 -6.33 -9.75
C HIS A 109 -19.45 -6.52 -8.57
N SER A 110 -19.87 -6.26 -7.33
CA SER A 110 -19.03 -6.37 -6.13
C SER A 110 -18.35 -7.74 -5.96
N ALA A 111 -19.08 -8.83 -6.19
CA ALA A 111 -18.53 -10.19 -6.09
C ALA A 111 -17.47 -10.48 -7.17
N LEU A 112 -17.68 -9.97 -8.38
CA LEU A 112 -16.74 -10.11 -9.50
C LEU A 112 -15.46 -9.32 -9.21
N VAL A 113 -15.59 -8.06 -8.82
CA VAL A 113 -14.46 -7.20 -8.47
C VAL A 113 -13.64 -7.82 -7.35
N LYS A 114 -14.29 -8.34 -6.30
CA LYS A 114 -13.59 -9.02 -5.22
C LYS A 114 -12.80 -10.24 -5.73
N LYS A 115 -13.39 -11.06 -6.59
CA LYS A 115 -12.69 -12.23 -7.17
C LYS A 115 -11.51 -11.83 -8.05
N LEU A 116 -11.67 -10.76 -8.83
CA LEU A 116 -10.68 -10.30 -9.80
C LEU A 116 -9.51 -9.58 -9.13
N ALA A 117 -9.80 -8.59 -8.29
CA ALA A 117 -8.79 -7.66 -7.79
C ALA A 117 -8.13 -8.11 -6.48
N LEU A 118 -8.83 -8.85 -5.62
CA LEU A 118 -8.38 -9.09 -4.23
C LEU A 118 -7.01 -9.76 -4.17
N GLU A 119 -6.82 -10.89 -4.85
CA GLU A 119 -5.57 -11.67 -4.75
C GLU A 119 -4.36 -10.86 -5.22
N LYS A 120 -4.48 -10.19 -6.37
CA LYS A 120 -3.39 -9.39 -6.93
C LYS A 120 -3.14 -8.12 -6.11
N LEU A 121 -4.20 -7.46 -5.63
CA LEU A 121 -4.10 -6.24 -4.82
C LEU A 121 -3.41 -6.53 -3.48
N VAL A 122 -3.82 -7.61 -2.79
CA VAL A 122 -3.18 -8.04 -1.53
C VAL A 122 -1.71 -8.39 -1.79
N SER A 123 -1.41 -9.13 -2.85
CA SER A 123 -0.02 -9.46 -3.20
C SER A 123 0.84 -8.22 -3.46
N ASP A 124 0.32 -7.19 -4.13
CA ASP A 124 1.06 -5.94 -4.37
C ASP A 124 1.17 -5.08 -3.11
N LEU A 125 0.16 -5.08 -2.23
CA LEU A 125 0.23 -4.41 -0.93
C LEU A 125 1.28 -5.07 -0.03
N LEU A 126 1.38 -6.40 0.01
CA LEU A 126 2.41 -7.09 0.80
C LEU A 126 3.84 -6.77 0.35
N ALA A 127 4.05 -6.41 -0.92
CA ALA A 127 5.35 -5.97 -1.42
C ALA A 127 5.81 -4.62 -0.81
N TYR A 128 4.87 -3.80 -0.33
CA TYR A 128 5.16 -2.50 0.30
C TYR A 128 6.14 -2.61 1.46
N GLN A 129 5.99 -3.61 2.33
CA GLN A 129 6.85 -3.76 3.51
C GLN A 129 8.32 -3.91 3.10
N GLN A 130 8.58 -4.71 2.07
CA GLN A 130 9.94 -4.90 1.56
C GLN A 130 10.47 -3.61 0.93
N ASP A 131 9.68 -2.93 0.10
CA ASP A 131 10.06 -1.68 -0.55
C ASP A 131 10.32 -0.54 0.45
N LEU A 132 9.55 -0.49 1.54
CA LEU A 132 9.74 0.45 2.65
C LEU A 132 11.10 0.24 3.32
N ILE A 133 11.44 -1.01 3.64
CA ILE A 133 12.73 -1.37 4.23
C ILE A 133 13.86 -1.07 3.24
N ASP A 134 13.76 -1.50 1.99
CA ASP A 134 14.82 -1.35 1.00
C ASP A 134 15.11 0.12 0.67
N SER A 135 14.08 0.95 0.56
CA SER A 135 14.22 2.39 0.33
C SER A 135 14.92 3.11 1.50
N HIS A 136 14.61 2.74 2.74
CA HIS A 136 15.16 3.39 3.93
C HIS A 136 16.43 2.74 4.48
N SER A 137 16.75 1.52 4.05
CA SER A 137 17.96 0.80 4.47
C SER A 137 19.24 1.49 4.02
N ARG A 138 19.21 2.16 2.87
CA ARG A 138 20.36 2.90 2.30
C ARG A 138 20.60 4.24 3.00
N ASP A 139 19.53 4.90 3.43
CA ASP A 139 19.56 6.19 4.13
C ASP A 139 20.20 6.08 5.52
N LEU A 140 20.07 4.92 6.18
CA LEU A 140 20.57 4.65 7.53
C LEU A 140 22.02 4.12 7.57
N GLN A 141 22.68 3.98 6.42
CA GLN A 141 24.07 3.50 6.32
C GLN A 141 25.12 4.62 6.19
N GLN A 142 24.72 5.90 6.20
CA GLN A 142 25.63 7.05 6.13
C GLN A 142 25.94 7.66 7.50
#